data_AF-A0A7C4DZJ3-F1
#
_entry.id   AF-A0A7C4DZJ3-F1
#
_cell.length_a   1.000
_cell.length_b   1.000
_cell.length_c   1.000
_cell.angle_alpha   90.00
_cell.angle_beta   90.00
_cell.angle_gamma   90.00
#
_symmetry.space_group_name_H-M   'P 1'
#
loop_
_entity.id
_entity.type
_entity.pdbx_description
1 polymer ?
#
loop_
_entity_poly.entity_id
_entity_poly.type
_entity_poly.pdbx_seq_one_letter_code
_entity_poly.pdbx_strand_id
1 'polypeptide(L)'
;MCIFRISRGRKYYCGKRYPLPCSPNVCPFGDVLWQGLVNRDYKPSRYWVMPSMTQVDSAEEAWRSLASGEALYVVKEIVYSVGEGFGKRVRKGFELGEVSRGG
;
A
#
# COMPACT_ATOMS: atom_id res chain seq x y z
N MET A 1 -3.95 7.38 -7.05
CA MET A 1 -3.30 6.31 -6.31
C MET A 1 -1.87 6.18 -6.81
N CYS A 2 -0.92 6.79 -6.10
CA CYS A 2 0.48 6.73 -6.50
C CYS A 2 1.13 5.44 -5.97
N ILE A 3 1.42 4.51 -6.88
CA ILE A 3 2.03 3.21 -6.52
C ILE A 3 3.49 3.34 -6.07
N PHE A 4 4.17 4.44 -6.40
CA PHE A 4 5.57 4.65 -6.04
C PHE A 4 5.76 5.56 -4.82
N ARG A 5 4.71 6.11 -4.21
CA ARG A 5 4.86 7.13 -3.14
C ARG A 5 4.88 6.49 -1.76
N ILE A 6 6.06 6.19 -1.23
CA ILE A 6 6.17 5.46 0.04
C ILE A 6 6.53 6.46 1.15
N SER A 7 5.95 6.27 2.35
CA SER A 7 6.20 7.14 3.51
C SER A 7 7.49 6.76 4.24
N ARG A 8 8.21 7.74 4.78
CA ARG A 8 9.34 7.56 5.71
C ARG A 8 9.33 8.68 6.73
N GLY A 9 8.87 8.38 7.95
CA GLY A 9 8.58 9.40 8.97
C GLY A 9 7.55 10.41 8.46
N ARG A 10 7.88 11.72 8.52
CA ARG A 10 7.00 12.81 8.06
C ARG A 10 7.14 13.16 6.57
N LYS A 11 7.95 12.42 5.82
CA LYS A 11 8.25 12.70 4.40
C LYS A 11 7.82 11.54 3.51
N TYR A 12 7.69 11.83 2.21
CA TYR A 12 7.42 10.85 1.18
C TYR A 12 8.55 10.79 0.17
N TYR A 13 8.86 9.60 -0.31
CA TYR A 13 9.92 9.33 -1.28
C TYR A 13 9.37 8.53 -2.45
N CYS A 14 10.02 8.63 -3.61
CA CYS A 14 9.64 7.87 -4.80
C CYS A 14 10.34 6.51 -4.80
N GLY A 15 9.59 5.42 -4.66
CA GLY A 15 10.08 4.03 -4.71
C GLY A 15 10.72 3.63 -6.05
N LYS A 16 10.51 4.40 -7.13
CA LYS A 16 11.18 4.20 -8.43
C LYS A 16 12.45 5.04 -8.61
N ARG A 17 12.58 6.15 -7.86
CA ARG A 17 13.73 7.06 -7.94
C ARG A 17 14.39 7.25 -6.58
N TYR A 18 14.37 6.22 -5.74
CA TYR A 18 14.98 6.28 -4.42
C TYR A 18 16.47 6.65 -4.56
N PRO A 19 17.02 7.56 -3.72
CA PRO A 19 16.45 8.15 -2.51
C PRO A 19 15.78 9.53 -2.69
N LEU A 20 15.29 9.86 -3.89
CA LEU A 20 14.75 11.19 -4.15
C LEU A 20 13.38 11.42 -3.47
N PRO A 21 13.17 12.58 -2.82
CA PRO A 21 11.87 12.96 -2.28
C PRO A 21 10.78 12.98 -3.35
N CYS A 22 9.57 12.56 -2.97
CA CYS A 22 8.44 12.60 -3.88
C CYS A 22 8.05 14.06 -4.19
N SER A 23 8.26 14.48 -5.42
CA SER A 23 7.96 15.80 -5.94
C SER A 23 7.58 15.70 -7.43
N PRO A 24 6.97 16.75 -8.02
CA PRO A 24 6.63 16.78 -9.45
C PRO A 24 7.86 16.47 -10.33
N ASN A 25 8.97 17.19 -10.11
CA ASN A 25 10.23 17.05 -10.85
C ASN A 25 10.87 15.65 -10.77
N VAL A 26 10.59 14.90 -9.71
CA VAL A 26 11.09 13.53 -9.51
C VAL A 26 10.11 12.50 -10.08
N CYS A 27 8.84 12.85 -10.26
CA CYS A 27 7.83 11.89 -10.65
C CYS A 27 8.16 11.27 -12.02
N PRO A 28 8.20 9.93 -12.14
CA PRO A 28 8.40 9.28 -13.44
C PRO A 28 7.24 9.55 -14.42
N PHE A 29 6.12 10.08 -13.94
CA PHE A 29 4.92 10.39 -14.73
C PHE A 29 4.78 11.89 -15.06
N GLY A 30 5.73 12.72 -14.62
CA GLY A 30 5.67 14.17 -14.78
C GLY A 30 4.66 14.87 -13.88
N ASP A 31 4.66 16.21 -13.95
CA ASP A 31 4.00 17.09 -12.98
C ASP A 31 2.47 16.97 -12.99
N VAL A 32 1.87 16.91 -14.18
CA VAL A 32 0.41 16.85 -14.36
C VAL A 32 -0.16 15.60 -13.71
N LEU A 33 0.43 14.44 -13.98
CA LEU A 33 -0.02 13.18 -13.39
C LEU A 33 0.34 13.09 -11.90
N TRP A 34 1.48 13.65 -11.49
CA TRP A 34 1.89 13.66 -10.08
C TRP A 34 0.79 14.24 -9.19
N GLN A 35 0.23 15.41 -9.54
CA GLN A 35 -0.81 16.07 -8.75
C GLN A 35 -2.04 15.16 -8.53
N GLY A 36 -2.54 14.54 -9.60
CA GLY A 36 -3.67 13.62 -9.51
C GLY A 36 -3.36 12.34 -8.72
N LEU A 37 -2.12 11.84 -8.83
CA LEU A 37 -1.69 10.62 -8.16
C LEU A 37 -1.51 10.82 -6.65
N VAL A 38 -0.93 11.94 -6.21
CA VAL A 38 -0.71 12.24 -4.78
C VAL A 38 -1.99 12.60 -4.05
N ASN A 39 -2.93 13.28 -4.72
CA ASN A 39 -4.23 13.60 -4.12
C ASN A 39 -5.09 12.37 -3.85
N ARG A 40 -4.88 11.31 -4.63
CA ARG A 40 -5.55 10.01 -4.47
C ARG A 40 -4.60 8.97 -3.86
N ASP A 41 -3.59 9.39 -3.10
CA ASP A 41 -2.66 8.47 -2.47
C ASP A 41 -3.31 7.73 -1.30
N TYR A 42 -2.81 6.54 -1.00
CA TYR A 42 -3.38 5.65 0.02
C TYR A 42 -2.27 4.96 0.80
N LYS A 43 -2.59 4.47 2.00
CA LYS A 43 -1.70 3.62 2.79
C LYS A 43 -1.92 2.16 2.36
N PRO A 44 -0.93 1.47 1.79
CA PRO A 44 -1.07 0.07 1.41
C PRO A 44 -0.89 -0.84 2.63
N SER A 45 -1.33 -2.09 2.50
CA SER A 45 -1.01 -3.16 3.47
C SER A 45 0.36 -3.75 3.22
N ARG A 46 0.76 -3.88 1.94
CA ARG A 46 2.04 -4.46 1.52
C ARG A 46 2.75 -3.65 0.44
N TYR A 47 4.02 -3.98 0.24
CA TYR A 47 4.85 -3.45 -0.83
C TYR A 47 5.49 -4.58 -1.61
N TRP A 48 5.72 -4.35 -2.89
CA TRP A 48 6.42 -5.28 -3.77
C TRP A 48 7.81 -4.75 -4.07
N VAL A 49 8.82 -5.56 -3.75
CA VAL A 49 10.22 -5.35 -4.09
C VAL A 49 10.47 -5.90 -5.49
N MET A 50 11.00 -5.05 -6.37
CA MET A 50 11.21 -5.37 -7.77
C MET A 50 12.71 -5.39 -8.11
N PRO A 51 13.16 -6.29 -9.01
CA PRO A 51 12.35 -7.13 -9.90
C PRO A 51 11.95 -8.50 -9.33
N SER A 52 12.40 -8.86 -8.12
CA SER A 52 12.17 -10.20 -7.54
C SER A 52 10.69 -10.52 -7.27
N MET A 53 9.81 -9.51 -7.27
CA MET A 53 8.39 -9.62 -6.90
C MET A 53 8.20 -10.18 -5.48
N THR A 54 9.12 -9.86 -4.57
CA THR A 54 8.99 -10.23 -3.16
C THR A 54 8.04 -9.27 -2.45
N GLN A 55 7.11 -9.78 -1.64
CA GLN A 55 6.25 -8.94 -0.80
C GLN A 55 6.93 -8.64 0.54
N VAL A 56 6.77 -7.41 1.00
CA VAL A 56 7.15 -6.97 2.35
C VAL A 56 5.98 -6.24 3.01
N ASP A 57 5.87 -6.36 4.33
CA ASP A 57 4.69 -5.92 5.08
C ASP A 57 4.85 -4.48 5.64
N SER A 58 6.02 -3.86 5.44
CA SER A 58 6.30 -2.51 5.96
C SER A 58 7.04 -1.61 4.97
N ALA A 59 6.87 -0.30 5.14
CA ALA A 59 7.62 0.70 4.37
C ALA A 59 9.12 0.63 4.73
N GLU A 60 9.43 0.35 5.99
CA GLU A 60 10.79 0.21 6.51
C GLU A 60 11.55 -0.94 5.82
N GLU A 61 10.90 -2.09 5.60
CA GLU A 61 11.46 -3.20 4.82
C GLU A 61 11.68 -2.82 3.37
N ALA A 62 10.68 -2.20 2.73
CA ALA A 62 10.82 -1.67 1.38
C ALA A 62 12.03 -0.73 1.24
N TRP A 63 12.25 0.15 2.22
CA TRP A 63 13.41 1.05 2.23
C TRP A 63 14.72 0.33 2.45
N ARG A 64 14.74 -0.72 3.27
CA ARG A 64 15.95 -1.54 3.47
C ARG A 64 16.35 -2.21 2.16
N SER A 65 15.42 -2.81 1.43
CA SER A 65 15.73 -3.45 0.14
C SER A 65 16.19 -2.44 -0.92
N LEU A 66 15.66 -1.22 -0.94
CA LEU A 66 16.16 -0.15 -1.82
C LEU A 66 17.56 0.35 -1.40
N ALA A 67 17.82 0.47 -0.11
CA ALA A 67 19.10 0.96 0.40
C ALA A 67 20.23 -0.08 0.27
N SER A 68 19.92 -1.37 0.36
CA SER A 68 20.88 -2.47 0.19
C SER A 68 21.22 -2.74 -1.28
N GLY A 69 20.45 -2.19 -2.23
CA GLY A 69 20.57 -2.49 -3.66
C GLY A 69 19.91 -3.82 -4.08
N GLU A 70 19.24 -4.51 -3.16
CA GLU A 70 18.43 -5.70 -3.45
C GLU A 70 17.24 -5.37 -4.38
N ALA A 71 16.64 -4.20 -4.17
CA ALA A 71 15.54 -3.69 -4.96
C ALA A 71 16.03 -2.62 -5.96
N LEU A 72 15.60 -2.75 -7.21
CA LEU A 72 15.72 -1.65 -8.19
C LEU A 72 14.63 -0.60 -7.99
N TYR A 73 13.43 -1.04 -7.63
CA TYR A 73 12.34 -0.16 -7.25
C TYR A 73 11.33 -0.89 -6.36
N VAL A 74 10.47 -0.13 -5.69
CA VAL A 74 9.36 -0.67 -4.89
C VAL A 74 8.05 -0.04 -5.31
N VAL A 75 6.99 -0.85 -5.34
CA VAL A 75 5.61 -0.40 -5.53
C VAL A 75 4.73 -0.79 -4.36
N LYS A 76 3.71 0.03 -4.10
CA LYS A 76 2.59 -0.34 -3.22
C LYS A 76 1.78 -1.48 -3.82
N GLU A 77 1.24 -2.34 -2.98
CA GLU A 77 0.15 -3.22 -3.35
C GLU A 77 -1.07 -2.41 -3.78
N ILE A 78 -1.73 -2.82 -4.86
CA ILE A 78 -3.03 -2.29 -5.29
C ILE A 78 -4.08 -3.37 -5.09
N VAL A 79 -5.12 -3.08 -4.32
CA VAL A 79 -6.26 -3.96 -4.13
C VAL A 79 -7.46 -3.36 -4.83
N TYR A 80 -8.08 -4.14 -5.73
CA TYR A 80 -9.34 -3.77 -6.37
C TYR A 80 -10.47 -4.57 -5.71
N SER A 81 -11.42 -3.86 -5.10
CA SER A 81 -12.68 -4.48 -4.70
C SER A 81 -13.63 -4.44 -5.89
N VAL A 82 -13.84 -5.60 -6.52
CA VAL A 82 -14.88 -5.74 -7.55
C VAL A 82 -16.20 -5.97 -6.80
N GLY A 83 -17.08 -4.97 -6.80
CA GLY A 83 -18.34 -5.04 -6.05
C GLY A 83 -19.31 -6.05 -6.66
N GLU A 84 -19.71 -7.05 -5.89
CA GLU A 84 -21.03 -7.66 -6.10
C GLU A 84 -22.11 -6.63 -5.72
N GLY A 85 -23.12 -6.49 -6.56
CA GLY A 85 -24.21 -5.53 -6.36
C GLY A 85 -24.94 -5.72 -5.03
N PHE A 86 -25.54 -4.62 -4.54
CA PHE A 86 -26.66 -4.58 -3.60
C PHE A 86 -26.96 -5.87 -2.80
N GLY A 87 -26.41 -5.99 -1.59
CA GLY A 87 -26.68 -7.14 -0.73
C GLY A 87 -26.38 -6.88 0.75
N LYS A 88 -27.34 -6.24 1.43
CA LYS A 88 -27.56 -6.18 2.89
C LYS A 88 -26.37 -6.38 3.85
N ARG A 89 -26.09 -5.28 4.54
CA ARG A 89 -25.53 -5.22 5.90
C ARG A 89 -26.20 -6.28 6.82
N VAL A 90 -25.48 -7.31 7.24
CA VAL A 90 -25.78 -8.07 8.46
C VAL A 90 -24.48 -8.20 9.23
N ARG A 91 -24.30 -7.36 10.25
CA ARG A 91 -23.41 -7.69 11.37
C ARG A 91 -24.08 -8.85 12.10
N LYS A 92 -23.48 -10.04 12.08
CA LYS A 92 -23.78 -11.04 13.09
C LYS A 92 -22.48 -11.33 13.82
N GLY A 93 -22.40 -10.77 15.03
CA GLY A 93 -21.37 -11.08 16.00
C GLY A 93 -21.41 -12.57 16.29
N PHE A 94 -20.23 -13.16 16.30
CA PHE A 94 -19.99 -14.51 16.76
C PHE A 94 -19.84 -14.43 18.28
N GLU A 95 -20.92 -14.66 19.01
CA GLU A 95 -20.86 -14.96 20.44
C GLU A 95 -21.44 -16.35 20.65
N LEU A 96 -20.52 -17.30 20.88
CA LEU A 96 -20.82 -18.62 21.43
C LEU A 96 -21.20 -18.42 22.90
N GLY A 97 -22.51 -18.34 23.17
CA GLY A 97 -23.07 -18.39 24.51
C GLY A 97 -23.59 -19.80 24.79
N GLU A 98 -22.98 -20.45 25.77
CA GLU A 98 -23.37 -21.75 26.32
C GLU A 98 -24.85 -21.76 26.75
N VAL A 99 -25.60 -22.81 26.37
CA VAL A 99 -26.89 -23.13 27.00
C VAL A 99 -26.73 -24.44 27.78
N SER A 100 -26.69 -24.28 29.10
CA SER A 100 -26.82 -25.33 30.11
C SER A 100 -28.30 -25.68 30.39
N ARG A 101 -28.53 -26.96 30.73
CA ARG A 101 -29.68 -27.59 31.44
C ARG A 101 -30.98 -27.70 30.62
N GLY A 102 -31.68 -28.83 30.58
CA GLY A 102 -31.89 -29.87 31.59
C GLY A 102 -33.37 -29.86 31.95
N GLY A 103 -34.08 -30.97 31.69
CA GLY A 103 -35.51 -31.16 31.97
C GLY A 103 -36.01 -32.46 31.37
#